data_AF-A0A0S8I1Q8-F1
#
_entry.id   AF-A0A0S8I1Q8-F1
#
_cell.length_a   1.000
_cell.length_b   1.000
_cell.length_c   1.000
_cell.angle_alpha   90.00
_cell.angle_beta   90.00
_cell.angle_gamma   90.00
#
_symmetry.space_group_name_H-M   'P 1'
#
loop_
_entity.id
_entity.type
_entity.pdbx_description
1 polymer ?
#
loop_
_entity_poly.entity_id
_entity_poly.type
_entity_poly.pdbx_seq_one_letter_code
_entity_poly.pdbx_strand_id
1 'polypeptide(L)'
;MNSFTTRYKNKKFVEKRVELDGNAYENCEFEGCMIVLEKGETEIRGCKFNRCRLVLLGQALRIAKVLSLFTAGKPLKVLDFAEPGLFGEKHLTAEHAEGAEKDK
;
A
#
# COMPACT_ATOMS: atom_id res chain seq x y z
N MET A 1 13.60 5.29 10.89
CA MET A 1 12.51 6.27 11.05
C MET A 1 12.44 7.05 9.75
N ASN A 2 11.47 6.76 8.87
CA ASN A 2 11.34 7.53 7.62
C ASN A 2 10.67 8.86 7.96
N SER A 3 11.49 9.87 8.25
CA SER A 3 11.01 11.25 8.38
C SER A 3 10.67 11.76 7.00
N PHE A 4 9.38 11.77 6.63
CA PHE A 4 8.94 12.55 5.48
C PHE A 4 9.43 13.98 5.65
N THR A 5 10.05 14.51 4.61
CA THR A 5 10.66 15.84 4.59
C THR A 5 9.61 16.94 4.78
N THR A 6 8.36 16.70 4.36
CA THR A 6 7.27 17.65 4.57
C THR A 6 5.95 16.94 4.85
N ARG A 7 5.14 17.53 5.74
CA ARG A 7 3.80 17.05 6.08
C ARG A 7 2.75 18.11 5.77
N TYR A 8 1.68 17.70 5.10
CA TYR A 8 0.53 18.54 4.76
C TYR A 8 -0.73 17.98 5.40
N LYS A 9 -1.52 18.84 6.04
CA LYS A 9 -2.78 18.47 6.69
C LYS A 9 -3.91 19.42 6.32
N ASN A 10 -5.09 18.90 6.00
CA ASN A 10 -6.30 19.67 5.67
C ASN A 10 -6.09 20.74 4.58
N LYS A 11 -5.23 20.46 3.59
CA LYS A 11 -4.94 21.42 2.50
C LYS A 11 -5.64 21.01 1.21
N LYS A 12 -5.99 22.03 0.41
CA LYS A 12 -6.50 21.85 -0.96
C LYS A 12 -5.46 22.29 -1.98
N PHE A 13 -5.20 21.43 -2.96
CA PHE A 13 -4.32 21.67 -4.11
C PHE A 13 -5.18 21.68 -5.37
N VAL A 14 -5.07 22.72 -6.20
CA VAL A 14 -5.91 22.91 -7.39
C VAL A 14 -5.02 23.20 -8.60
N GLU A 15 -5.22 22.45 -9.68
CA GLU A 15 -4.59 22.64 -11.00
C GLU A 15 -3.05 22.80 -10.96
N LYS A 16 -2.43 22.05 -10.03
CA LYS A 16 -0.99 22.08 -9.78
C LYS A 16 -0.33 20.75 -10.08
N ARG A 17 0.96 20.83 -10.39
CA ARG A 17 1.87 19.69 -10.33
C ARG A 17 2.24 19.44 -8.86
N VAL A 18 2.03 18.23 -8.38
CA VAL A 18 2.31 17.82 -7.00
C VAL A 18 3.22 16.60 -7.01
N GLU A 19 4.39 16.73 -6.38
CA GLU A 19 5.34 15.63 -6.19
C GLU A 19 5.08 14.95 -4.86
N LEU A 20 4.83 13.64 -4.88
CA LEU A 20 4.44 12.89 -3.68
C LEU A 20 5.63 12.40 -2.87
N ASP A 21 6.76 12.10 -3.52
CA ASP A 21 7.94 11.56 -2.85
C ASP A 21 8.50 12.53 -1.80
N GLY A 22 8.87 11.98 -0.64
CA GLY A 22 9.33 12.74 0.53
C GLY A 22 8.20 13.42 1.32
N ASN A 23 6.94 13.32 0.90
CA ASN A 23 5.83 14.05 1.50
C ASN A 23 4.79 13.14 2.14
N ALA A 24 4.20 13.60 3.25
CA ALA A 24 3.02 13.00 3.87
C ALA A 24 1.81 13.92 3.74
N TYR A 25 0.64 13.37 3.41
CA TYR A 25 -0.61 14.09 3.23
C TYR A 25 -1.73 13.46 4.08
N GLU A 26 -2.34 14.28 4.93
CA GLU A 26 -3.44 13.88 5.79
C GLU A 26 -4.68 14.75 5.50
N ASN A 27 -5.81 14.12 5.18
CA ASN A 27 -7.09 14.77 4.92
C ASN A 27 -7.01 15.94 3.92
N CYS A 28 -6.18 15.80 2.89
CA CYS A 28 -6.00 16.80 1.84
C CYS A 28 -6.92 16.53 0.64
N GLU A 29 -7.19 17.58 -0.14
CA GLU A 29 -7.97 17.50 -1.38
C GLU A 29 -7.11 17.93 -2.57
N PHE A 30 -7.12 17.14 -3.63
CA PHE A 30 -6.44 17.42 -4.89
C PHE A 30 -7.49 17.53 -6.00
N GLU A 31 -7.47 18.64 -6.73
CA GLU A 31 -8.45 18.92 -7.77
C GLU A 31 -7.76 19.34 -9.07
N GLY A 32 -7.96 18.57 -10.14
CA GLY A 32 -7.35 18.86 -11.45
C GLY A 32 -5.81 18.78 -11.45
N CYS A 33 -5.22 18.11 -10.46
CA CYS A 33 -3.76 18.09 -10.29
C CYS A 33 -3.08 17.08 -11.23
N MET A 34 -1.81 17.36 -11.54
CA MET A 34 -0.87 16.38 -12.07
C MET A 34 -0.04 15.83 -10.90
N ILE A 35 -0.35 14.61 -10.49
CA ILE A 35 0.31 13.94 -9.36
C ILE A 35 1.51 13.17 -9.91
N VAL A 36 2.69 13.42 -9.38
CA VAL A 36 3.95 12.80 -9.82
C VAL A 36 4.50 11.91 -8.72
N LEU A 37 4.81 10.66 -9.08
CA LEU A 37 5.43 9.67 -8.20
C LEU A 37 6.59 8.98 -8.93
N GLU A 38 7.76 8.96 -8.30
CA GLU A 38 8.99 8.40 -8.85
C GLU A 38 9.50 7.21 -8.03
N LYS A 39 9.52 7.30 -6.69
CA LYS A 39 10.11 6.28 -5.81
C LYS A 39 9.08 5.50 -5.01
N GLY A 40 8.02 6.16 -4.54
CA GLY A 40 7.06 5.58 -3.60
C GLY A 40 7.26 6.00 -2.15
N GLU A 41 8.16 6.94 -1.87
CA GLU A 41 8.46 7.42 -0.51
C GLU A 41 7.40 8.44 -0.06
N THR A 42 6.15 8.02 0.11
CA THR A 42 5.04 8.92 0.47
C THR A 42 4.07 8.27 1.46
N GLU A 43 3.38 9.09 2.25
CA GLU A 43 2.26 8.66 3.12
C GLU A 43 1.02 9.46 2.74
N ILE A 44 -0.08 8.78 2.42
CA ILE A 44 -1.33 9.43 2.01
C ILE A 44 -2.47 8.82 2.83
N ARG A 45 -3.12 9.64 3.65
CA ARG A 45 -4.22 9.21 4.52
C ARG A 45 -5.41 10.15 4.40
N GLY A 46 -6.60 9.58 4.19
CA GLY A 46 -7.86 10.34 4.15
C GLY A 46 -7.94 11.39 3.04
N CYS A 47 -7.06 11.33 2.03
CA CYS A 47 -7.01 12.32 0.96
C CYS A 47 -7.98 11.97 -0.17
N LYS A 48 -8.47 13.00 -0.88
CA LYS A 48 -9.36 12.85 -2.03
C LYS A 48 -8.68 13.39 -3.29
N PHE A 49 -8.75 12.63 -4.38
CA PHE A 49 -8.21 13.01 -5.68
C PHE A 49 -9.35 13.12 -6.69
N ASN A 50 -9.65 14.35 -7.11
CA ASN A 50 -10.73 14.66 -8.03
C ASN A 50 -10.15 15.14 -9.37
N ARG A 51 -10.49 14.45 -10.46
CA ARG A 51 -10.04 14.80 -11.84
C ARG A 51 -8.51 14.96 -11.97
N CYS A 52 -7.75 14.24 -11.16
CA CYS A 52 -6.29 14.28 -11.18
C CYS A 52 -5.74 13.30 -12.21
N ARG A 53 -4.57 13.60 -12.76
CA ARG A 53 -3.79 12.69 -13.61
C ARG A 53 -2.57 12.21 -12.83
N LEU A 54 -2.36 10.90 -12.78
CA LEU A 54 -1.19 10.29 -12.15
C LEU A 54 -0.09 10.08 -13.21
N VAL A 55 1.11 10.58 -12.92
CA VAL A 55 2.31 10.42 -13.73
C VAL A 55 3.31 9.61 -12.94
N LEU A 56 3.64 8.42 -13.44
CA LEU A 56 4.62 7.53 -12.83
C LEU A 56 5.95 7.64 -13.56
N LEU A 57 7.02 7.85 -12.79
CA LEU A 57 8.39 7.93 -13.28
C LEU A 57 9.26 6.91 -12.55
N GLY A 58 10.53 6.78 -12.96
CA GLY A 58 11.54 6.03 -12.21
C GLY A 58 11.13 4.63 -11.78
N GLN A 59 11.23 4.38 -10.47
CA GLN A 59 10.93 3.08 -9.86
C GLN A 59 9.42 2.79 -9.87
N ALA A 60 8.60 3.80 -9.58
CA ALA A 60 7.15 3.68 -9.59
C ALA A 60 6.61 3.23 -10.96
N LEU A 61 7.16 3.75 -12.06
CA LEU A 61 6.81 3.31 -13.41
C LEU A 61 7.20 1.86 -13.67
N ARG A 62 8.38 1.43 -13.21
CA ARG A 62 8.83 0.03 -13.36
C ARG A 62 7.90 -0.92 -12.62
N ILE A 63 7.54 -0.58 -11.38
CA ILE A 63 6.59 -1.37 -10.57
C ILE A 63 5.23 -1.42 -11.24
N ALA A 64 4.69 -0.29 -11.72
CA ALA A 64 3.40 -0.27 -12.41
C ALA A 64 3.38 -1.13 -13.67
N LYS A 65 4.48 -1.20 -14.44
CA LYS A 65 4.60 -2.12 -15.57
C LYS A 65 4.50 -3.58 -15.13
N VAL A 66 5.17 -3.96 -14.04
CA VAL A 66 5.04 -5.32 -13.48
C VAL A 66 3.59 -5.58 -13.05
N LEU A 67 2.99 -4.67 -12.29
CA LEU A 67 1.61 -4.79 -11.83
C LEU A 67 0.62 -4.91 -12.99
N SER A 68 0.86 -4.22 -14.11
CA SER A 68 0.00 -4.30 -15.30
C SER A 68 -0.14 -5.70 -15.89
N LEU A 69 0.87 -6.56 -15.71
CA LEU A 69 0.83 -7.96 -16.14
C LEU A 69 -0.17 -8.79 -15.33
N PHE A 70 -0.40 -8.42 -14.07
CA PHE A 70 -1.28 -9.13 -13.14
C PHE A 70 -2.69 -8.55 -13.08
N THR A 71 -2.85 -7.27 -13.42
CA THR A 71 -4.14 -6.59 -13.30
C THR A 71 -5.03 -6.81 -14.52
N ALA A 72 -4.49 -7.00 -15.73
CA ALA A 72 -5.27 -7.24 -16.95
C ALA A 72 -6.51 -6.32 -17.10
N GLY A 73 -6.39 -5.05 -16.69
CA GLY A 73 -7.48 -4.07 -16.69
C GLY A 73 -8.43 -4.10 -15.49
N LYS A 74 -8.28 -5.06 -14.56
CA LYS A 74 -8.99 -5.12 -13.28
C LYS A 74 -8.23 -4.32 -12.20
N PRO A 75 -8.93 -3.76 -11.20
CA PRO A 75 -8.26 -3.14 -10.05
C PRO A 75 -7.31 -4.13 -9.37
N LEU A 76 -6.11 -3.66 -9.02
CA LEU A 76 -5.15 -4.45 -8.26
C LEU A 76 -5.74 -4.74 -6.87
N LYS A 77 -5.85 -6.02 -6.53
CA LYS A 77 -6.10 -6.43 -5.15
C LYS A 77 -4.77 -6.39 -4.41
N VAL A 78 -4.55 -5.34 -3.63
CA VAL A 78 -3.39 -5.21 -2.77
C VAL A 78 -3.67 -5.96 -1.48
N LEU A 79 -2.79 -6.90 -1.12
CA LEU A 79 -2.83 -7.60 0.16
C LEU A 79 -1.83 -6.91 1.09
N ASP A 80 -2.27 -6.48 2.26
CA ASP A 80 -1.39 -5.93 3.28
C ASP A 80 -0.91 -7.07 4.18
N PHE A 81 0.33 -7.53 3.97
CA PHE A 81 0.93 -8.63 4.72
C PHE A 81 1.23 -8.28 6.19
N ALA A 82 0.98 -7.04 6.62
CA ALA A 82 0.93 -6.71 8.04
C ALA A 82 -0.32 -7.28 8.74
N GLU A 83 -1.30 -7.81 7.99
CA GLU A 83 -2.42 -8.57 8.55
C GLU A 83 -1.98 -10.01 8.91
N PRO A 84 -2.10 -10.43 10.19
CA PRO A 84 -1.80 -11.81 10.58
C PRO A 84 -2.68 -12.81 9.82
N GLY A 85 -2.08 -13.86 9.26
CA GLY A 85 -2.79 -15.05 8.78
C GLY A 85 -2.78 -15.33 7.27
N LEU A 86 -2.14 -14.50 6.44
CA LEU A 86 -2.18 -14.68 4.98
C LEU A 86 -1.28 -15.80 4.44
N PHE A 87 -0.24 -16.17 5.20
CA PHE A 87 0.51 -17.40 5.01
C PHE A 87 0.34 -18.21 6.29
N GLY A 88 -0.58 -19.17 6.25
CA GLY A 88 -1.10 -19.87 7.41
C GLY A 88 -0.06 -20.18 8.48
N GLU A 89 -0.38 -19.79 9.72
CA GLU A 89 0.12 -20.52 10.86
C GLU A 89 -0.26 -21.98 10.63
N LYS A 90 0.74 -22.84 10.38
CA LYS A 90 0.53 -24.27 10.49
C LYS A 90 0.12 -24.52 11.93
N HIS A 91 -1.19 -24.63 12.15
CA HIS A 91 -1.77 -25.18 13.36
C HIS A 91 -1.15 -26.57 13.53
N LEU A 92 -0.19 -26.70 14.45
CA LEU A 92 0.28 -28.00 14.92
C LEU A 92 -0.90 -28.58 15.70
N THR A 93 -1.79 -29.29 14.99
CA THR A 93 -2.80 -30.14 15.58
C THR A 93 -2.07 -31.25 16.32
N ALA A 94 -2.06 -31.15 17.65
CA ALA A 94 -1.73 -32.27 18.53
C ALA A 94 -2.89 -33.26 18.48
N GLU A 95 -2.69 -34.39 17.79
CA GLU A 95 -3.51 -35.62 17.78
C GLU A 95 -2.76 -36.56 16.80
N HIS A 96 -2.23 -37.74 17.12
CA HIS A 96 -2.54 -38.77 18.10
C HIS A 96 -1.28 -39.63 18.39
N ALA A 97 -1.17 -40.20 19.59
CA ALA A 97 -0.73 -41.58 19.78
C ALA A 97 -1.26 -42.11 21.12
N GLU A 98 -2.30 -42.93 21.04
CA GLU A 98 -2.81 -43.78 22.12
C GLU A 98 -1.82 -44.92 22.43
N GLY A 99 -1.77 -45.34 23.71
CA GLY A 99 -1.86 -46.76 24.06
C GLY A 99 -0.71 -47.43 24.81
N ALA A 100 -1.09 -48.18 25.86
CA ALA A 100 -0.37 -49.13 26.74
C ALA A 100 0.48 -48.50 27.87
N GLU A 101 0.33 -48.86 29.15
CA GLU A 101 0.21 -50.22 29.71
C GLU A 101 -0.51 -50.25 31.08
N LYS A 102 -1.14 -51.39 31.38
CA LYS A 102 -1.96 -51.72 32.56
C LYS A 102 -1.12 -52.12 33.79
N ASP A 103 -1.81 -52.06 34.94
CA ASP A 103 -1.49 -52.60 36.26
C ASP A 103 -0.55 -53.82 36.35
N LYS A 104 0.40 -53.74 37.30
CA LYS A 104 0.61 -54.78 38.33
C LYS A 104 1.26 -54.21 39.58
#